data_AF-A0A942LK32-F1
#
_entry.id   AF-A0A942LK32-F1
#
_cell.length_a   1.000
_cell.length_b   1.000
_cell.length_c   1.000
_cell.angle_alpha   90.00
_cell.angle_beta   90.00
_cell.angle_gamma   90.00
#
_symmetry.space_group_name_H-M   'P 1'
#
loop_
_entity.id
_entity.type
_entity.pdbx_description
1 polymer ?
#
loop_
_entity_poly.entity_id
_entity_poly.type
_entity_poly.pdbx_seq_one_letter_code
_entity_poly.pdbx_strand_id
1 'polypeptide(L)'
;MYKLLISAFVLFTLSISFSTAAEKADLGKAAPNFTLVDSKGGMHSLDNFDGKWVVLEWINFDCPFVVRHYKESNMQKIQKQYTDKGVIWLGICSSAPGKQGHFDNNEINKRLSEMGVNMTAYLIDEDGTVGKKYEAKTTPHMFIVNPEGELVYQGAIDSIRSTDIADNAKAENYVIKALDEGMAGKAISIKTSTPYGCSVKYAN
;
A
#
# COMPACT_ATOMS: atom_id res chain seq x y z
N MET A 1 72.70 -7.94 10.16
CA MET A 1 71.56 -8.82 9.87
C MET A 1 70.36 -8.37 10.69
N TYR A 2 69.49 -7.50 10.15
CA TYR A 2 68.24 -7.11 10.80
C TYR A 2 67.08 -7.81 10.08
N LYS A 3 66.40 -8.74 10.75
CA LYS A 3 65.17 -9.37 10.26
C LYS A 3 63.99 -8.45 10.59
N LEU A 4 63.38 -7.88 9.56
CA LEU A 4 62.10 -7.17 9.64
C LEU A 4 60.98 -8.21 9.83
N LEU A 5 60.26 -8.15 10.95
CA LEU A 5 59.03 -8.93 11.16
C LEU A 5 57.84 -8.07 10.71
N ILE A 6 57.24 -8.42 9.57
CA ILE A 6 55.99 -7.84 9.10
C ILE A 6 54.85 -8.61 9.78
N SER A 7 54.20 -7.97 10.75
CA SER A 7 53.00 -8.51 11.39
C SER A 7 51.79 -8.20 10.52
N ALA A 8 51.22 -9.22 9.88
CA ALA A 8 50.01 -9.10 9.08
C ALA A 8 48.80 -8.93 10.01
N PHE A 9 48.20 -7.74 10.01
CA PHE A 9 46.95 -7.46 10.71
C PHE A 9 45.78 -7.86 9.82
N VAL A 10 45.20 -9.03 10.08
CA VAL A 10 43.99 -9.50 9.37
C VAL A 10 42.79 -8.81 10.02
N LEU A 11 42.25 -7.77 9.38
CA LEU A 11 40.96 -7.18 9.76
C LEU A 11 39.84 -8.14 9.38
N PHE A 12 39.24 -8.76 10.39
CA PHE A 12 38.03 -9.57 10.25
C PHE A 12 36.81 -8.63 10.21
N THR A 13 36.30 -8.31 9.03
CA THR A 13 35.05 -7.54 8.89
C THR A 13 33.89 -8.44 9.26
N LEU A 14 33.31 -8.21 10.44
CA LEU A 14 32.10 -8.90 10.90
C LEU A 14 30.90 -8.36 10.10
N SER A 15 30.48 -9.11 9.08
CA SER A 15 29.24 -8.83 8.34
C SER A 15 28.06 -9.13 9.25
N ILE A 16 27.50 -8.12 9.89
CA ILE A 16 26.25 -8.24 10.64
C ILE A 16 25.12 -8.39 9.62
N SER A 17 24.67 -9.62 9.40
CA SER A 17 23.43 -9.88 8.68
C SER A 17 22.27 -9.45 9.58
N PHE A 18 21.71 -8.27 9.32
CA PHE A 18 20.42 -7.88 9.88
C PHE A 18 19.36 -8.81 9.31
N SER A 19 19.00 -9.83 10.07
CA SER A 19 17.83 -10.66 9.77
C SER A 19 16.60 -9.83 10.12
N THR A 20 15.98 -9.21 9.11
CA THR A 20 14.68 -8.56 9.27
C THR A 20 13.63 -9.65 9.46
N ALA A 21 13.35 -10.01 10.72
CA ALA A 21 12.10 -10.67 11.02
C ALA A 21 10.98 -9.84 10.38
N ALA A 22 10.05 -10.49 9.67
CA ALA A 22 8.93 -9.81 9.04
C ALA A 22 8.08 -9.15 10.13
N GLU A 23 8.35 -7.87 10.42
CA GLU A 23 7.56 -7.07 11.35
C GLU A 23 6.14 -6.94 10.78
N LYS A 24 5.15 -7.11 11.65
CA LYS A 24 3.76 -6.81 11.30
C LYS A 24 3.60 -5.31 11.11
N ALA A 25 2.61 -4.91 10.31
CA ALA A 25 2.31 -3.50 10.12
C ALA A 25 1.67 -2.91 11.38
N ASP A 26 2.46 -2.13 12.13
CA ASP A 26 2.04 -1.46 13.35
C ASP A 26 2.05 0.06 13.16
N LEU A 27 1.02 0.73 13.69
CA LEU A 27 0.93 2.19 13.64
C LEU A 27 2.09 2.87 14.37
N GLY A 28 2.70 3.87 13.74
CA GLY A 28 3.85 4.60 14.25
C GLY A 28 5.15 3.80 14.25
N LYS A 29 5.21 2.69 13.52
CA LYS A 29 6.42 1.89 13.28
C LYS A 29 6.78 1.92 11.81
N ALA A 30 8.01 1.49 11.50
CA ALA A 30 8.44 1.30 10.13
C ALA A 30 7.44 0.39 9.39
N ALA A 31 6.98 0.85 8.23
CA ALA A 31 6.09 0.08 7.39
C ALA A 31 6.83 -1.17 6.88
N PRO A 32 6.23 -2.38 6.98
CA PRO A 32 6.97 -3.57 6.63
C PRO A 32 7.31 -3.63 5.14
N ASN A 33 8.60 -3.65 4.80
CA ASN A 33 9.03 -3.67 3.38
C ASN A 33 8.49 -4.89 2.61
N PHE A 34 8.29 -4.73 1.30
CA PHE A 34 7.87 -5.78 0.38
C PHE A 34 8.46 -5.52 -1.00
N THR A 35 8.45 -6.54 -1.86
CA THR A 35 8.69 -6.43 -3.29
C THR A 35 7.60 -7.18 -4.01
N LEU A 36 6.87 -6.51 -4.90
CA LEU A 36 5.80 -7.08 -5.71
C LEU A 36 5.97 -6.71 -7.18
N VAL A 37 5.44 -7.55 -8.06
CA VAL A 37 5.36 -7.28 -9.49
C VAL A 37 4.02 -6.58 -9.77
N ASP A 38 4.05 -5.55 -10.62
CA ASP A 38 2.84 -4.90 -11.10
C ASP A 38 2.21 -5.64 -12.30
N SER A 39 0.98 -5.27 -12.63
CA SER A 39 0.27 -5.82 -13.80
C SER A 39 0.94 -5.57 -15.16
N LYS A 40 2.00 -4.75 -15.24
CA LYS A 40 2.81 -4.49 -16.44
C LYS A 40 4.16 -5.20 -16.41
N GLY A 41 4.45 -5.98 -15.37
CA GLY A 41 5.71 -6.71 -15.17
C GLY A 41 6.83 -5.90 -14.51
N GLY A 42 6.55 -4.68 -14.05
CA GLY A 42 7.50 -3.86 -13.29
C GLY A 42 7.62 -4.32 -11.84
N MET A 43 8.84 -4.38 -11.30
CA MET A 43 9.06 -4.68 -9.88
C MET A 43 9.02 -3.39 -9.06
N HIS A 44 8.27 -3.44 -7.96
CA HIS A 44 8.16 -2.33 -7.01
C HIS A 44 8.46 -2.85 -5.60
N SER A 45 9.39 -2.19 -4.93
CA SER A 45 9.66 -2.37 -3.51
C SER A 45 9.24 -1.13 -2.74
N LEU A 46 8.82 -1.26 -1.48
CA LEU A 46 8.38 -0.09 -0.70
C LEU A 46 9.54 0.91 -0.50
N ASP A 47 10.76 0.42 -0.30
CA ASP A 47 12.00 1.21 -0.19
C ASP A 47 12.38 1.98 -1.46
N ASN A 48 11.84 1.61 -2.64
CA ASN A 48 11.98 2.43 -3.85
C ASN A 48 11.34 3.82 -3.70
N PHE A 49 10.50 4.02 -2.68
CA PHE A 49 9.73 5.23 -2.43
C PHE A 49 10.17 5.97 -1.15
N ASP A 50 11.38 5.71 -0.65
CA ASP A 50 11.94 6.43 0.50
C ASP A 50 11.85 7.95 0.35
N GLY A 51 11.46 8.65 1.42
CA GLY A 51 11.25 10.09 1.41
C GLY A 51 9.98 10.54 0.69
N LYS A 52 9.08 9.63 0.30
CA LYS A 52 7.77 9.93 -0.29
C LYS A 52 6.64 9.52 0.64
N TRP A 53 5.51 10.19 0.50
CA TRP A 53 4.24 9.68 1.01
C TRP A 53 3.79 8.52 0.12
N VAL A 54 3.36 7.42 0.74
CA VAL A 54 2.87 6.23 0.03
C VAL A 54 1.49 5.84 0.57
N VAL A 55 0.52 5.67 -0.33
CA VAL A 55 -0.79 5.07 -0.03
C VAL A 55 -0.79 3.64 -0.53
N LEU A 56 -1.14 2.69 0.34
CA LEU A 56 -1.41 1.31 -0.02
C LEU A 56 -2.92 1.08 0.04
N GLU A 57 -3.50 0.68 -1.07
CA GLU A 57 -4.93 0.39 -1.20
C GLU A 57 -5.12 -1.10 -1.47
N TRP A 58 -5.61 -1.84 -0.47
CA TRP A 58 -6.02 -3.23 -0.71
C TRP A 58 -7.30 -3.25 -1.54
N ILE A 59 -7.23 -3.81 -2.74
CA ILE A 59 -8.28 -3.62 -3.75
C ILE A 59 -8.77 -4.93 -4.36
N ASN A 60 -10.06 -4.95 -4.70
CA ASN A 60 -10.72 -5.95 -5.52
C ASN A 60 -11.81 -5.26 -6.34
N PHE A 61 -11.67 -5.21 -7.67
CA PHE A 61 -12.59 -4.47 -8.53
C PHE A 61 -14.01 -5.06 -8.62
N ASP A 62 -14.22 -6.31 -8.19
CA ASP A 62 -15.56 -6.92 -8.12
C ASP A 62 -16.25 -6.68 -6.77
N CYS A 63 -15.54 -6.14 -5.77
CA CYS A 63 -16.14 -5.80 -4.49
C CYS A 63 -17.08 -4.59 -4.65
N PRO A 64 -18.37 -4.68 -4.26
CA PRO A 64 -19.31 -3.57 -4.41
C PRO A 64 -18.92 -2.32 -3.60
N PHE A 65 -18.18 -2.48 -2.49
CA PHE A 65 -17.62 -1.35 -1.75
C PHE A 65 -16.49 -0.66 -2.53
N VAL A 66 -15.68 -1.40 -3.28
CA VAL A 66 -14.66 -0.81 -4.18
C VAL A 66 -15.36 -0.15 -5.38
N VAL A 67 -16.32 -0.82 -5.99
CA VAL A 67 -17.11 -0.28 -7.12
C VAL A 67 -17.72 1.07 -6.78
N ARG A 68 -18.24 1.25 -5.55
CA ARG A 68 -18.74 2.55 -5.07
C ARG A 68 -17.74 3.68 -5.26
N HIS A 69 -16.45 3.44 -5.00
CA HIS A 69 -15.41 4.48 -5.12
C HIS A 69 -14.94 4.66 -6.57
N TYR A 70 -14.95 3.63 -7.40
CA TYR A 70 -14.39 3.70 -8.75
C TYR A 70 -15.40 4.08 -9.84
N LYS A 71 -16.68 3.75 -9.70
CA LYS A 71 -17.67 3.87 -10.78
C LYS A 71 -17.98 5.30 -11.23
N GLU A 72 -17.94 6.27 -10.30
CA GLU A 72 -18.20 7.70 -10.59
C GLU A 72 -16.99 8.60 -10.28
N SER A 73 -15.80 8.07 -10.54
CA SER A 73 -14.53 8.81 -10.45
C SER A 73 -14.19 9.37 -9.07
N ASN A 74 -14.77 8.85 -7.97
CA ASN A 74 -14.45 9.30 -6.62
C ASN A 74 -12.98 8.98 -6.28
N MET A 75 -12.58 7.71 -6.43
CA MET A 75 -11.20 7.29 -6.18
C MET A 75 -10.21 7.95 -7.15
N GLN A 76 -10.57 8.06 -8.43
CA GLN A 76 -9.72 8.60 -9.47
C GLN A 76 -9.36 10.06 -9.21
N LYS A 77 -10.31 10.85 -8.71
CA LYS A 77 -10.06 12.25 -8.29
C LYS A 77 -9.10 12.32 -7.11
N ILE A 78 -9.29 11.45 -6.11
CA ILE A 78 -8.42 11.40 -4.92
C ILE A 78 -7.00 10.99 -5.32
N GLN A 79 -6.87 9.88 -6.07
CA GLN A 79 -5.59 9.43 -6.62
C GLN A 79 -4.90 10.58 -7.35
N LYS A 80 -5.59 11.20 -8.33
CA LYS A 80 -5.03 12.31 -9.11
C LYS A 80 -4.56 13.46 -8.22
N GLN A 81 -5.39 13.90 -7.27
CA GLN A 81 -5.07 15.01 -6.36
C GLN A 81 -3.75 14.79 -5.63
N TYR A 82 -3.45 13.55 -5.22
CA TYR A 82 -2.25 13.25 -4.43
C TYR A 82 -1.07 12.80 -5.29
N THR A 83 -1.30 12.06 -6.37
CA THR A 83 -0.22 11.71 -7.31
C THR A 83 0.33 12.95 -8.01
N ASP A 84 -0.50 13.96 -8.30
CA ASP A 84 -0.03 15.25 -8.82
C ASP A 84 0.85 16.00 -7.80
N LYS A 85 0.75 15.68 -6.51
CA LYS A 85 1.61 16.20 -5.43
C LYS A 85 2.81 15.30 -5.12
N GLY A 86 3.02 14.23 -5.90
CA GLY A 86 4.14 13.30 -5.73
C GLY A 86 3.91 12.20 -4.69
N VAL A 87 2.67 11.99 -4.22
CA VAL A 87 2.31 10.81 -3.42
C VAL A 87 2.33 9.58 -4.33
N ILE A 88 2.92 8.49 -3.84
CA ILE A 88 2.89 7.19 -4.51
C ILE A 88 1.62 6.46 -4.10
N TRP A 89 0.82 6.01 -5.06
CA TRP A 89 -0.41 5.28 -4.79
C TRP A 89 -0.35 3.88 -5.36
N LEU A 90 -0.30 2.87 -4.50
CA LEU A 90 -0.17 1.46 -4.87
C LEU A 90 -1.49 0.75 -4.58
N GLY A 91 -2.17 0.30 -5.64
CA GLY A 91 -3.24 -0.68 -5.49
C GLY A 91 -2.64 -2.07 -5.32
N ILE A 92 -3.07 -2.84 -4.33
CA ILE A 92 -2.53 -4.18 -4.05
C ILE A 92 -3.68 -5.19 -4.03
N CYS A 93 -3.58 -6.24 -4.84
CA CYS A 93 -4.53 -7.34 -4.84
C CYS A 93 -3.89 -8.60 -4.29
N SER A 94 -4.45 -9.10 -3.17
CA SER A 94 -4.08 -10.39 -2.57
C SER A 94 -5.14 -11.48 -2.76
N SER A 95 -5.98 -11.33 -3.79
CA SER A 95 -6.93 -12.37 -4.13
C SER A 95 -6.17 -13.52 -4.78
N ALA A 96 -6.24 -14.71 -4.20
CA ALA A 96 -5.54 -15.88 -4.71
C ALA A 96 -6.11 -16.33 -6.07
N PRO A 97 -5.32 -17.03 -6.90
CA PRO A 97 -5.78 -17.56 -8.17
C PRO A 97 -7.11 -18.34 -8.05
N GLY A 98 -8.06 -18.02 -8.92
CA GLY A 98 -9.39 -18.63 -8.93
C GLY A 98 -10.37 -18.07 -7.88
N LYS A 99 -9.97 -17.07 -7.09
CA LYS A 99 -10.88 -16.34 -6.20
C LYS A 99 -11.41 -15.05 -6.87
N GLN A 100 -12.55 -14.57 -6.41
CA GLN A 100 -13.14 -13.30 -6.87
C GLN A 100 -12.13 -12.16 -6.76
N GLY A 101 -12.00 -11.34 -7.81
CA GLY A 101 -11.07 -10.21 -7.86
C GLY A 101 -9.66 -10.55 -8.33
N HIS A 102 -9.34 -11.84 -8.52
CA HIS A 102 -8.14 -12.27 -9.23
C HIS A 102 -8.41 -12.22 -10.74
N PHE A 103 -7.52 -11.55 -11.47
CA PHE A 103 -7.59 -11.35 -12.90
C PHE A 103 -6.20 -11.52 -13.50
N ASP A 104 -6.13 -11.89 -14.77
CA ASP A 104 -4.87 -11.80 -15.51
C ASP A 104 -4.46 -10.33 -15.76
N ASN A 105 -3.19 -10.14 -16.07
CA ASN A 105 -2.60 -8.82 -16.30
C ASN A 105 -3.30 -8.03 -17.42
N ASN A 106 -3.80 -8.68 -18.47
CA ASN A 106 -4.44 -7.98 -19.59
C ASN A 106 -5.79 -7.40 -19.13
N GLU A 107 -6.58 -8.19 -18.40
CA GLU A 107 -7.86 -7.74 -17.85
C GLU A 107 -7.66 -6.65 -16.79
N ILE A 108 -6.64 -6.76 -15.92
CA ILE A 108 -6.29 -5.69 -14.97
C ILE A 108 -6.00 -4.40 -15.73
N ASN A 109 -5.06 -4.42 -16.67
CA ASN A 109 -4.65 -3.23 -17.41
C ASN A 109 -5.80 -2.61 -18.21
N LYS A 110 -6.66 -3.43 -18.81
CA LYS A 110 -7.89 -2.98 -19.47
C LYS A 110 -8.80 -2.22 -18.51
N ARG A 111 -9.11 -2.81 -17.34
CA ARG A 111 -9.94 -2.17 -16.32
C ARG A 111 -9.35 -0.86 -15.83
N LEU A 112 -8.06 -0.84 -15.50
CA LEU A 112 -7.35 0.38 -15.07
C LEU A 112 -7.50 1.49 -16.12
N SER A 113 -7.32 1.15 -17.41
CA SER A 113 -7.49 2.08 -18.51
C SER A 113 -8.94 2.58 -18.65
N GLU A 114 -9.92 1.68 -18.64
CA GLU A 114 -11.35 2.03 -18.77
C GLU A 114 -11.85 2.89 -17.62
N MET A 115 -11.37 2.64 -16.40
CA MET A 115 -11.72 3.42 -15.22
C MET A 115 -10.96 4.76 -15.12
N GLY A 116 -9.92 4.98 -15.93
CA GLY A 116 -9.11 6.21 -15.87
C GLY A 116 -8.43 6.40 -14.51
N VAL A 117 -7.93 5.31 -13.91
CA VAL A 117 -7.28 5.35 -12.60
C VAL A 117 -5.99 6.15 -12.63
N ASN A 118 -5.66 6.80 -11.52
CA ASN A 118 -4.44 7.59 -11.38
C ASN A 118 -3.47 6.98 -10.35
N MET A 119 -3.64 5.71 -9.98
CA MET A 119 -2.68 5.00 -9.14
C MET A 119 -1.33 4.85 -9.86
N THR A 120 -0.24 4.86 -9.09
CA THR A 120 1.13 4.68 -9.59
C THR A 120 1.34 3.28 -10.15
N ALA A 121 0.88 2.26 -9.44
CA ALA A 121 0.96 0.87 -9.88
C ALA A 121 -0.15 0.02 -9.26
N TYR A 122 -0.52 -1.06 -9.98
CA TYR A 122 -1.38 -2.12 -9.47
C TYR A 122 -0.52 -3.37 -9.26
N LEU A 123 -0.27 -3.71 -8.00
CA LEU A 123 0.63 -4.76 -7.54
C LEU A 123 -0.14 -6.06 -7.28
N ILE A 124 0.53 -7.17 -7.59
CA ILE A 124 -0.03 -8.52 -7.54
C ILE A 124 0.62 -9.29 -6.39
N ASP A 125 -0.16 -9.64 -5.37
CA ASP A 125 0.24 -10.37 -4.16
C ASP A 125 -0.53 -11.71 -4.08
N GLU A 126 -0.41 -12.55 -5.11
CA GLU A 126 -1.23 -13.77 -5.28
C GLU A 126 -1.12 -14.79 -4.13
N ASP A 127 0.02 -14.86 -3.44
CA ASP A 127 0.23 -15.75 -2.28
C ASP A 127 -0.33 -15.14 -0.96
N GLY A 128 -0.68 -13.85 -1.01
CA GLY A 128 -1.20 -13.06 0.09
C GLY A 128 -0.17 -12.74 1.17
N THR A 129 1.13 -12.92 0.91
CA THR A 129 2.18 -12.72 1.90
C THR A 129 2.21 -11.28 2.38
N VAL A 130 2.15 -10.31 1.46
CA VAL A 130 2.17 -8.88 1.83
C VAL A 130 0.86 -8.50 2.51
N GLY A 131 -0.28 -8.99 2.03
CA GLY A 131 -1.58 -8.74 2.67
C GLY A 131 -1.65 -9.26 4.09
N LYS A 132 -1.10 -10.45 4.37
CA LYS A 132 -1.01 -10.99 5.73
C LYS A 132 -0.04 -10.17 6.60
N LYS A 133 1.07 -9.70 6.03
CA LYS A 133 2.05 -8.84 6.71
C LYS A 133 1.44 -7.51 7.16
N TYR A 134 0.58 -6.93 6.32
CA TYR A 134 -0.18 -5.71 6.60
C TYR A 134 -1.52 -5.95 7.32
N GLU A 135 -1.85 -7.20 7.65
CA GLU A 135 -3.15 -7.60 8.19
C GLU A 135 -4.34 -7.02 7.41
N ALA A 136 -4.26 -7.05 6.08
CA ALA A 136 -5.32 -6.56 5.22
C ALA A 136 -6.58 -7.45 5.35
N LYS A 137 -7.68 -6.88 5.84
CA LYS A 137 -8.91 -7.64 6.17
C LYS A 137 -10.00 -7.48 5.13
N THR A 138 -10.13 -6.28 4.56
CA THR A 138 -11.20 -5.93 3.62
C THR A 138 -10.68 -5.27 2.35
N THR A 139 -11.56 -5.12 1.37
CA THR A 139 -11.34 -4.29 0.18
C THR A 139 -12.50 -3.27 0.05
N PRO A 140 -12.23 -1.95 0.09
CA PRO A 140 -10.93 -1.34 0.33
C PRO A 140 -10.42 -1.52 1.78
N HIS A 141 -9.10 -1.52 1.95
CA HIS A 141 -8.43 -1.28 3.23
C HIS A 141 -7.20 -0.40 2.95
N MET A 142 -7.13 0.75 3.61
CA MET A 142 -6.21 1.82 3.29
C MET A 142 -5.09 1.89 4.32
N PHE A 143 -3.87 2.12 3.85
CA PHE A 143 -2.69 2.37 4.67
C PHE A 143 -1.95 3.58 4.13
N ILE A 144 -1.37 4.40 5.00
CA ILE A 144 -0.53 5.54 4.61
C ILE A 144 0.81 5.42 5.30
N VAL A 145 1.88 5.48 4.51
CA VAL A 145 3.27 5.56 4.95
C VAL A 145 3.78 6.98 4.72
N ASN A 146 4.41 7.57 5.73
CA ASN A 146 5.00 8.90 5.65
C ASN A 146 6.41 8.87 5.01
N PRO A 147 7.02 10.04 4.69
CA PRO A 147 8.38 10.12 4.14
C PRO A 147 9.47 9.48 5.00
N GLU A 148 9.24 9.37 6.31
CA GLU A 148 10.12 8.69 7.27
C GLU A 148 10.01 7.16 7.21
N GLY A 149 9.12 6.62 6.36
CA GLY A 149 8.90 5.19 6.20
C GLY A 149 8.00 4.56 7.28
N GLU A 150 7.32 5.38 8.09
CA GLU A 150 6.44 4.92 9.17
C GLU A 150 5.00 4.77 8.69
N LEU A 151 4.31 3.74 9.18
CA LEU A 151 2.87 3.58 8.98
C LEU A 151 2.11 4.58 9.87
N VAL A 152 1.48 5.59 9.27
CA VAL A 152 0.82 6.68 10.00
C VAL A 152 -0.71 6.64 9.93
N TYR A 153 -1.26 5.81 9.04
CA TYR A 153 -2.69 5.53 8.95
C TYR A 153 -2.96 4.07 8.60
N GLN A 154 -3.99 3.47 9.20
CA GLN A 154 -4.61 2.25 8.68
C GLN A 154 -6.13 2.22 8.94
N GLY A 155 -6.93 1.85 7.94
CA GLY A 155 -8.37 1.67 8.11
C GLY A 155 -9.22 1.90 6.86
N ALA A 156 -10.47 2.31 7.07
CA ALA A 156 -11.40 2.63 6.00
C ALA A 156 -10.94 3.83 5.15
N ILE A 157 -11.45 3.92 3.93
CA ILE A 157 -11.27 5.13 3.11
C ILE A 157 -12.07 6.31 3.66
N ASP A 158 -13.30 6.08 4.14
CA ASP A 158 -14.19 7.13 4.64
C ASP A 158 -15.12 6.66 5.77
N SER A 159 -15.96 7.57 6.25
CA SER A 159 -16.82 7.36 7.42
C SER A 159 -18.08 6.52 7.17
N ILE A 160 -18.43 6.20 5.92
CA ILE A 160 -19.71 5.55 5.60
C ILE A 160 -19.46 4.14 5.06
N ARG A 161 -19.91 3.11 5.79
CA ARG A 161 -19.90 1.71 5.34
C ARG A 161 -21.11 1.40 4.46
N SER A 162 -21.03 1.73 3.18
CA SER A 162 -22.11 1.57 2.20
C SER A 162 -21.58 1.16 0.83
N THR A 163 -22.44 0.59 -0.01
CA THR A 163 -22.20 0.34 -1.44
C THR A 163 -22.92 1.37 -2.33
N ASP A 164 -23.65 2.32 -1.75
CA ASP A 164 -24.33 3.39 -2.47
C ASP A 164 -23.34 4.50 -2.86
N ILE A 165 -23.32 4.84 -4.15
CA ILE A 165 -22.44 5.86 -4.72
C ILE A 165 -22.78 7.25 -4.19
N ALA A 166 -24.06 7.51 -3.90
CA ALA A 166 -24.53 8.80 -3.39
C ALA A 166 -23.93 9.14 -2.01
N ASP A 167 -23.42 8.15 -1.28
CA ASP A 167 -22.79 8.36 0.02
C ASP A 167 -21.38 8.93 -0.07
N ASN A 168 -20.73 8.85 -1.24
CA ASN A 168 -19.40 9.46 -1.45
C ASN A 168 -19.38 10.97 -1.15
N ALA A 169 -20.47 11.69 -1.46
CA ALA A 169 -20.58 13.13 -1.21
C ALA A 169 -20.87 13.47 0.26
N LYS A 170 -21.30 12.50 1.06
CA LYS A 170 -21.67 12.68 2.48
C LYS A 170 -20.58 12.21 3.43
N ALA A 171 -19.70 11.33 2.96
CA ALA A 171 -18.69 10.71 3.79
C ALA A 171 -17.53 11.67 4.09
N GLU A 172 -17.03 11.62 5.33
CA GLU A 172 -15.74 12.21 5.66
C GLU A 172 -14.65 11.27 5.18
N ASN A 173 -13.84 11.71 4.21
CA ASN A 173 -12.76 10.89 3.68
C ASN A 173 -11.53 10.95 4.59
N TYR A 174 -11.20 9.84 5.23
CA TYR A 174 -10.10 9.74 6.19
C TYR A 174 -8.74 9.74 5.53
N VAL A 175 -8.63 9.22 4.31
CA VAL A 175 -7.37 9.22 3.54
C VAL A 175 -7.01 10.65 3.12
N ILE A 176 -7.98 11.42 2.60
CA ILE A 176 -7.80 12.84 2.28
C ILE A 176 -7.36 13.60 3.53
N LYS A 177 -8.07 13.43 4.65
CA LYS A 177 -7.78 14.10 5.91
C LYS A 177 -6.36 13.80 6.40
N ALA A 178 -5.98 12.53 6.43
CA ALA A 178 -4.66 12.10 6.91
C ALA A 178 -3.52 12.61 6.02
N LEU A 179 -3.68 12.56 4.69
CA LEU A 179 -2.69 13.11 3.75
C LEU A 179 -2.59 14.63 3.87
N ASP A 180 -3.70 15.35 3.90
CA ASP A 180 -3.70 16.82 4.01
C ASP A 180 -3.10 17.30 5.33
N GLU A 181 -3.39 16.62 6.44
CA GLU A 181 -2.79 16.92 7.75
C GLU A 181 -1.28 16.60 7.75
N GLY A 182 -0.90 15.40 7.34
CA GLY A 182 0.48 14.95 7.34
C GLY A 182 1.38 15.77 6.42
N MET A 183 0.94 16.03 5.19
CA MET A 183 1.70 16.85 4.22
C MET A 183 1.80 18.32 4.64
N ALA A 184 0.90 18.81 5.49
CA ALA A 184 0.98 20.15 6.08
C ALA A 184 1.83 20.21 7.36
N GLY A 185 2.49 19.11 7.75
CA GLY A 185 3.28 19.02 8.99
C GLY A 185 2.42 19.02 10.26
N LYS A 186 1.12 18.73 10.15
CA LYS A 186 0.21 18.63 11.28
C LYS A 186 0.15 17.19 11.80
N ALA A 187 -0.25 17.04 13.06
CA ALA A 187 -0.56 15.72 13.60
C ALA A 187 -1.79 15.14 12.87
N ILE A 188 -1.67 13.89 12.39
CA ILE A 188 -2.80 13.15 11.83
C ILE A 188 -3.79 12.85 12.95
N SER A 189 -5.00 13.41 12.82
CA SER A 189 -6.05 13.38 13.84
C SER A 189 -6.77 12.04 13.90
N ILE A 190 -6.89 11.35 12.77
CA ILE A 190 -7.48 10.01 12.68
C ILE A 190 -6.40 9.08 12.12
N LYS A 191 -5.71 8.35 13.00
CA LYS A 191 -4.64 7.40 12.63
C LYS A 191 -5.17 5.99 12.36
N THR A 192 -6.35 5.67 12.90
CA THR A 192 -6.99 4.37 12.69
C THR A 192 -8.49 4.52 12.52
N SER A 193 -9.07 3.64 11.72
CA SER A 193 -10.52 3.43 11.66
C SER A 193 -10.81 1.97 11.37
N THR A 194 -12.03 1.53 11.67
CA THR A 194 -12.46 0.15 11.33
C THR A 194 -12.60 0.03 9.82
N PRO A 195 -11.80 -0.81 9.13
CA PRO A 195 -11.93 -0.97 7.70
C PRO A 195 -13.23 -1.69 7.35
N TYR A 196 -13.76 -1.43 6.16
CA TYR A 196 -14.98 -2.06 5.68
C TYR A 196 -14.84 -2.53 4.25
N GLY A 197 -15.62 -3.55 3.89
CA GLY A 197 -15.65 -4.08 2.53
C GLY A 197 -15.92 -5.56 2.49
N CYS A 198 -15.79 -6.14 1.30
CA CYS A 198 -15.63 -7.60 1.17
C CYS A 198 -14.33 -8.03 1.83
N SER A 199 -14.29 -9.24 2.38
CA SER A 199 -13.04 -9.82 2.88
C SER A 199 -12.02 -9.96 1.75
N VAL A 200 -10.73 -9.78 2.06
CA VAL A 200 -9.64 -10.18 1.16
C VAL A 200 -9.75 -11.68 0.88
N LYS A 201 -9.49 -12.09 -0.37
CA LYS A 201 -9.70 -13.46 -0.85
C LYS A 201 -8.40 -14.26 -0.87
N TYR A 202 -7.78 -14.44 0.29
CA TYR A 202 -6.56 -15.25 0.43
C TYR A 202 -6.74 -16.70 -0.01
N ALA A 203 -5.63 -17.37 -0.32
CA ALA A 203 -5.58 -18.82 -0.42
C ALA A 203 -5.95 -19.42 0.94
N ASN A 204 -6.78 -20.46 0.93
CA ASN A 204 -7.16 -21.21 2.13
C ASN A 204 -5.98 -22.02 2.64
#